data_AF-A0A6A6UX32-F1
#
_entry.id   AF-A0A6A6UX32-F1
#
_cell.length_a   1.000
_cell.length_b   1.000
_cell.length_c   1.000
_cell.angle_alpha   90.00
_cell.angle_beta   90.00
_cell.angle_gamma   90.00
#
_symmetry.space_group_name_H-M   'P 1'
#
loop_
_entity.id
_entity.type
_entity.pdbx_description
1 polymer ?
#
loop_
_entity_poly.entity_id
_entity_poly.type
_entity_poly.pdbx_seq_one_letter_code
_entity_poly.pdbx_strand_id
1 'polypeptide(L)'
;MPSVLRPKACIACADSKRKCDKKLPECERCLDRDIDCVYPQLKRRRRETNDQHNQDIDTDVFSNYVNAHTLGDDLDFAEWSTIETPDLDFSMPIPEVMNPYVSTLLTFGINSSSQHPTLQTATNPWILEDETWVMQHCKSEPGCVEIDMNPFVSAVEEMLQAWVKDGHNAFIHHRLFDKGMPTCLQDAFTTFAAYTGQAKKETVLQIAEERSYALVGQEQHNVSGIEGILAHLARVLALFVYEFMRLFDGSVRLRASAERQLPTLRTWVIEMWQAANTYRGEHGFSLLQQITSESDYGDCSELWKVWILTETVRRTQVIIDTIANTYETMTRGWAECTGAAMITGRTGLWDAQSAVKWYDLTCRSAQVPLLVSSLEAGSLISGHRAEEFDDLVKMFWRFTVGPDKIQCWIDSSTNKNSGNNLF
;
A
#
# COMPACT_ATOMS: atom_id res chain seq x y z
N MET A 1 23.68 -13.10 44.84
CA MET A 1 24.07 -11.73 45.23
C MET A 1 23.57 -10.78 44.14
N PRO A 2 22.46 -10.05 44.34
CA PRO A 2 22.01 -9.08 43.33
C PRO A 2 23.01 -7.91 43.24
N SER A 3 23.43 -7.61 42.02
CA SER A 3 24.37 -6.53 41.70
C SER A 3 23.79 -5.16 42.08
N VAL A 4 24.40 -4.48 43.05
CA VAL A 4 24.07 -3.10 43.42
C VAL A 4 24.37 -2.20 42.22
N LEU A 5 23.33 -1.66 41.59
CA LEU A 5 23.46 -0.72 40.48
C LEU A 5 24.21 0.52 40.96
N ARG A 6 25.37 0.81 40.38
CA ARG A 6 26.16 2.00 40.71
C ARG A 6 25.32 3.26 40.39
N PRO A 7 25.13 4.20 41.34
CA PRO A 7 24.39 5.41 41.08
C PRO A 7 25.06 6.24 39.98
N LYS A 8 24.28 6.82 39.07
CA LYS A 8 24.78 7.78 38.06
C LYS A 8 25.09 9.12 38.74
N ALA A 9 25.90 9.97 38.11
CA ALA A 9 26.07 11.35 38.56
C ALA A 9 24.73 12.11 38.42
N CYS A 10 24.51 13.17 39.21
CA CYS A 10 23.39 14.07 39.00
C CYS A 10 23.52 14.79 37.65
N ILE A 11 22.39 15.26 37.13
CA ILE A 11 22.29 15.91 35.80
C ILE A 11 23.19 17.14 35.75
N ALA A 12 23.12 18.03 36.75
CA ALA A 12 23.95 19.24 36.80
C ALA A 12 25.46 18.97 36.75
N CYS A 13 25.94 17.93 37.46
CA CYS A 13 27.35 17.55 37.39
C CYS A 13 27.71 16.86 36.08
N ALA A 14 26.79 16.06 35.51
CA ALA A 14 27.01 15.41 34.22
C ALA A 14 27.13 16.44 33.10
N ASP A 15 26.22 17.43 33.03
CA ASP A 15 26.18 18.47 32.01
C ASP A 15 27.39 19.40 32.11
N SER A 16 27.79 19.76 33.32
CA SER A 16 29.00 20.57 33.55
C SER A 16 30.31 19.78 33.37
N LYS A 17 30.24 18.46 33.10
CA LYS A 17 31.39 17.53 33.01
C LYS A 17 32.27 17.55 34.26
N ARG A 18 31.65 17.55 35.44
CA ARG A 18 32.32 17.63 36.74
C ARG A 18 32.05 16.38 37.58
N LYS A 19 32.94 16.12 38.55
CA LYS A 19 32.84 14.97 39.43
C LYS A 19 31.69 15.19 40.43
N CYS A 20 30.71 14.29 40.41
CA CYS A 20 29.61 14.20 41.39
C CYS A 20 29.98 13.19 42.48
N ASP A 21 29.80 13.56 43.75
CA ASP A 21 30.03 12.68 44.91
C ASP A 21 28.84 11.75 45.22
N LYS A 22 27.70 11.95 44.53
CA LYS A 22 26.52 11.07 44.53
C LYS A 22 25.79 10.97 45.87
N LYS A 23 25.98 11.95 46.77
CA LYS A 23 25.19 12.06 48.01
C LYS A 23 23.74 12.42 47.68
N LEU A 24 22.81 11.86 48.45
CA LEU A 24 21.38 12.15 48.38
C LEU A 24 20.97 12.90 49.65
N PRO A 25 20.08 13.91 49.57
CA PRO A 25 19.30 14.32 48.39
C PRO A 25 20.09 15.12 47.35
N GLU A 26 21.12 15.86 47.76
CA GLU A 26 21.94 16.68 46.86
C GLU A 26 23.43 16.37 46.99
N CYS A 27 24.17 16.58 45.90
CA CYS A 27 25.62 16.41 45.85
C CYS A 27 26.32 17.64 46.45
N GLU A 28 27.45 17.47 47.13
CA GLU A 28 28.11 18.55 47.88
C GLU A 28 28.46 19.76 47.00
N ARG A 29 28.87 19.51 45.76
CA ARG A 29 29.13 20.57 44.77
C ARG A 29 27.87 21.37 44.42
N CYS A 30 26.74 20.71 44.30
CA CYS A 30 25.48 21.35 43.96
C CYS A 30 24.97 22.18 45.13
N LEU A 31 25.10 21.66 46.35
CA LEU A 31 24.83 22.41 47.60
C LEU A 31 25.71 23.66 47.72
N ASP A 32 27.03 23.50 47.56
CA ASP A 32 27.99 24.60 47.72
C ASP A 32 27.82 25.71 46.67
N ARG A 33 27.27 25.36 45.50
CA ARG A 33 27.09 26.30 44.39
C ARG A 33 25.65 26.73 44.20
N ASP A 34 24.74 26.29 45.06
CA ASP A 34 23.31 26.54 44.99
C ASP A 34 22.74 26.21 43.59
N ILE A 35 23.06 25.00 43.11
CA ILE A 35 22.63 24.47 41.80
C ILE A 35 21.68 23.30 42.02
N ASP A 36 20.54 23.30 41.34
CA ASP A 36 19.55 22.22 41.43
C ASP A 36 20.15 20.84 41.11
N CYS A 37 20.05 19.91 42.06
CA CYS A 37 20.72 18.62 42.03
C CYS A 37 19.76 17.46 41.78
N VAL A 38 19.39 17.25 40.51
CA VAL A 38 18.48 16.15 40.12
C VAL A 38 19.26 14.92 39.68
N TYR A 39 18.97 13.75 40.28
CA TYR A 39 19.52 12.46 39.84
C TYR A 39 18.60 11.77 38.81
N PRO A 40 19.14 11.19 37.72
CA PRO A 40 18.31 10.50 36.72
C PRO A 40 17.60 9.28 37.31
N GLN A 41 16.27 9.25 37.22
CA GLN A 41 15.48 8.09 37.63
C GLN A 41 15.61 6.95 36.61
N LEU A 42 15.94 5.75 37.07
CA LEU A 42 16.00 4.57 36.21
C LEU A 42 14.56 4.16 35.85
N LYS A 43 14.16 4.32 34.57
CA LYS A 43 12.88 3.83 34.05
C LYS A 43 12.81 2.29 34.22
N ARG A 44 12.12 1.82 35.27
CA ARG A 44 11.70 0.42 35.43
C ARG A 44 10.44 0.21 34.58
N ARG A 45 10.53 -0.62 33.54
CA ARG A 45 9.36 -1.07 32.77
C ARG A 45 8.57 -2.07 33.62
N ARG A 46 7.41 -1.70 34.16
CA ARG A 46 6.47 -2.62 34.84
C ARG A 46 5.09 -2.52 34.20
N ARG A 47 4.60 -3.71 33.84
CA ARG A 47 3.21 -4.14 33.59
C ARG A 47 2.13 -3.24 34.18
N GLU A 48 1.14 -2.90 33.36
CA GLU A 48 -0.11 -2.26 33.77
C GLU A 48 -1.25 -3.29 33.83
N THR A 49 -1.93 -3.31 34.96
CA THR A 49 -3.26 -3.88 35.20
C THR A 49 -4.17 -2.70 35.55
N ASN A 50 -5.37 -2.69 34.95
CA ASN A 50 -6.48 -1.76 35.22
C ASN A 50 -6.73 -1.51 36.72
N ASP A 51 -7.00 -0.25 37.08
CA ASP A 51 -8.24 0.13 37.78
C ASP A 51 -8.43 1.67 37.85
N GLN A 52 -9.70 2.07 37.86
CA GLN A 52 -10.24 3.43 37.71
C GLN A 52 -10.17 4.29 39.00
N HIS A 53 -10.16 5.62 38.78
CA HIS A 53 -11.04 6.64 39.38
C HIS A 53 -10.40 7.80 40.21
N ASN A 54 -10.71 9.02 39.72
CA ASN A 54 -11.01 10.31 40.37
C ASN A 54 -9.95 11.41 40.65
N GLN A 55 -10.17 12.55 39.93
CA GLN A 55 -10.29 13.97 40.36
C GLN A 55 -9.05 14.66 40.98
N ASP A 56 -8.67 15.93 40.71
CA ASP A 56 -9.27 17.09 40.02
C ASP A 56 -8.22 18.25 39.94
N ILE A 57 -8.35 19.16 38.94
CA ILE A 57 -8.02 20.63 38.93
C ILE A 57 -6.51 21.06 38.95
N ASP A 58 -5.98 22.06 38.21
CA ASP A 58 -6.37 22.94 37.10
C ASP A 58 -5.15 23.85 36.72
N THR A 59 -5.16 24.39 35.49
CA THR A 59 -4.50 25.62 34.93
C THR A 59 -2.97 25.86 35.06
N ASP A 60 -2.22 26.54 34.18
CA ASP A 60 -2.22 26.92 32.75
C ASP A 60 -0.92 27.78 32.54
N VAL A 61 -0.58 28.08 31.29
CA VAL A 61 0.24 29.22 30.80
C VAL A 61 1.74 29.00 30.53
N PHE A 62 2.01 28.67 29.26
CA PHE A 62 2.82 29.41 28.27
C PHE A 62 4.15 30.10 28.68
N SER A 63 5.24 29.75 27.99
CA SER A 63 5.79 30.54 26.85
C SER A 63 7.32 30.43 26.69
N ASN A 64 7.71 29.76 25.59
CA ASN A 64 8.62 30.18 24.52
C ASN A 64 10.06 30.73 24.72
N TYR A 65 10.80 30.48 23.63
CA TYR A 65 12.01 31.09 23.06
C TYR A 65 13.37 30.49 23.50
N VAL A 66 14.35 30.16 22.64
CA VAL A 66 14.50 29.92 21.17
C VAL A 66 16.01 29.61 20.94
N ASN A 67 16.34 28.84 19.88
CA ASN A 67 17.66 28.70 19.20
C ASN A 67 18.77 27.88 19.90
N ALA A 68 19.56 27.04 19.22
CA ALA A 68 19.95 26.97 17.81
C ALA A 68 20.44 25.55 17.39
N HIS A 69 20.03 25.16 16.17
CA HIS A 69 20.72 24.41 15.10
C HIS A 69 21.65 23.21 15.39
N THR A 70 21.26 22.03 14.88
CA THR A 70 22.10 21.19 13.97
C THR A 70 21.22 20.20 13.19
N LEU A 71 21.54 20.03 11.90
CA LEU A 71 20.76 19.42 10.81
C LEU A 71 20.26 17.98 11.02
N GLY A 72 18.98 17.77 10.75
CA GLY A 72 18.31 16.50 10.51
C GLY A 72 17.05 16.78 9.68
N ASP A 73 16.90 16.09 8.55
CA ASP A 73 15.85 16.33 7.55
C ASP A 73 14.63 15.45 7.88
N ASP A 74 13.80 15.95 8.80
CA ASP A 74 12.49 15.43 9.17
C ASP A 74 11.47 16.56 8.93
N LEU A 75 10.57 16.39 7.95
CA LEU A 75 9.43 17.29 7.76
C LEU A 75 8.17 16.61 8.31
N ASP A 76 7.85 17.00 9.54
CA ASP A 76 6.66 16.63 10.31
C ASP A 76 5.46 17.46 9.81
N PHE A 77 4.36 16.79 9.47
CA PHE A 77 3.14 17.40 8.92
C PHE A 77 2.06 17.37 10.00
N ALA A 78 2.06 18.39 10.84
CA ALA A 78 1.03 18.60 11.85
C ALA A 78 0.68 20.10 11.92
N GLU A 79 0.01 20.64 10.88
CA GLU A 79 -0.73 21.90 11.00
C GLU A 79 -1.69 22.12 9.81
N TRP A 80 -2.87 21.50 9.87
CA TRP A 80 -4.06 22.04 9.21
C TRP A 80 -5.31 21.62 9.98
N SER A 81 -5.60 22.34 11.05
CA SER A 81 -6.87 22.22 11.77
C SER A 81 -7.38 23.60 12.14
N THR A 82 -7.98 24.31 11.18
CA THR A 82 -9.10 25.26 11.36
C THR A 82 -9.41 25.98 10.06
N ILE A 83 -10.43 25.53 9.33
CA ILE A 83 -11.37 26.46 8.67
C ILE A 83 -12.78 25.86 8.83
N GLU A 84 -13.67 26.71 9.32
CA GLU A 84 -15.05 26.45 9.70
C GLU A 84 -15.92 25.98 8.52
N THR A 85 -16.91 25.15 8.87
CA THR A 85 -18.05 24.73 8.06
C THR A 85 -18.84 25.90 7.46
N PRO A 86 -19.52 25.66 6.33
CA PRO A 86 -20.93 26.02 6.29
C PRO A 86 -21.81 24.80 5.98
N ASP A 87 -22.84 24.66 6.81
CA ASP A 87 -24.00 23.78 6.60
C ASP A 87 -24.58 23.94 5.19
N LEU A 88 -24.66 22.84 4.44
CA LEU A 88 -25.61 22.69 3.35
C LEU A 88 -26.25 21.29 3.40
N ASP A 89 -27.39 21.26 4.07
CA ASP A 89 -28.42 20.23 4.00
C ASP A 89 -28.94 20.11 2.56
N PHE A 90 -28.71 18.97 1.90
CA PHE A 90 -29.44 18.64 0.67
C PHE A 90 -29.77 17.14 0.60
N SER A 91 -31.06 16.90 0.73
CA SER A 91 -31.79 15.65 0.65
C SER A 91 -31.57 14.90 -0.67
N MET A 92 -31.31 13.60 -0.57
CA MET A 92 -31.44 12.64 -1.67
C MET A 92 -32.87 12.59 -2.24
N PRO A 93 -33.00 12.34 -3.54
CA PRO A 93 -34.08 11.51 -4.06
C PRO A 93 -33.54 10.24 -4.75
N ILE A 94 -34.06 9.09 -4.32
CA ILE A 94 -34.02 7.82 -5.07
C ILE A 94 -34.87 7.99 -6.35
N PRO A 95 -34.47 7.36 -7.46
CA PRO A 95 -35.47 6.54 -8.15
C PRO A 95 -34.94 5.15 -8.56
N GLU A 96 -35.74 4.15 -8.23
CA GLU A 96 -35.73 2.80 -8.80
C GLU A 96 -36.20 2.81 -10.27
N VAL A 97 -35.91 1.68 -10.95
CA VAL A 97 -36.56 1.09 -12.15
C VAL A 97 -35.76 1.13 -13.48
N MET A 98 -35.09 -0.01 -13.73
CA MET A 98 -34.97 -0.82 -14.97
C MET A 98 -34.86 -0.20 -16.39
N ASN A 99 -33.66 -0.42 -17.00
CA ASN A 99 -33.38 -0.95 -18.37
C ASN A 99 -33.54 -0.02 -19.60
N PRO A 100 -32.95 -0.29 -20.81
CA PRO A 100 -31.81 -1.13 -21.23
C PRO A 100 -30.70 -0.37 -22.02
N TYR A 101 -29.59 -1.08 -22.26
CA TYR A 101 -28.52 -0.82 -23.24
C TYR A 101 -28.90 0.00 -24.49
N VAL A 102 -28.14 1.07 -24.77
CA VAL A 102 -27.82 1.53 -26.13
C VAL A 102 -26.38 2.05 -26.17
N SER A 103 -25.53 1.39 -26.95
CA SER A 103 -24.17 1.82 -27.25
C SER A 103 -24.17 3.04 -28.17
N THR A 104 -23.58 4.16 -27.73
CA THR A 104 -23.31 5.30 -28.61
C THR A 104 -21.86 5.21 -29.08
N LEU A 105 -21.67 4.76 -30.33
CA LEU A 105 -20.40 4.83 -31.06
C LEU A 105 -20.09 6.31 -31.35
N LEU A 106 -19.01 6.85 -30.77
CA LEU A 106 -18.46 8.13 -31.18
C LEU A 106 -17.47 7.92 -32.34
N THR A 107 -17.96 8.21 -33.54
CA THR A 107 -17.20 8.30 -34.77
C THR A 107 -16.38 9.60 -34.77
N PHE A 108 -15.06 9.53 -34.62
CA PHE A 108 -14.20 10.71 -34.82
C PHE A 108 -13.94 10.92 -36.32
N GLY A 109 -14.49 12.02 -36.84
CA GLY A 109 -14.24 12.51 -38.20
C GLY A 109 -12.85 13.10 -38.36
N ILE A 110 -12.17 12.68 -39.43
CA ILE A 110 -10.88 13.21 -39.87
C ILE A 110 -11.12 14.60 -40.48
N ASN A 111 -10.59 15.65 -39.85
CA ASN A 111 -10.43 16.95 -40.49
C ASN A 111 -8.93 17.28 -40.60
N SER A 112 -8.44 17.19 -41.85
CA SER A 112 -7.14 17.69 -42.25
C SER A 112 -7.11 19.21 -42.15
N SER A 113 -6.24 19.74 -41.30
CA SER A 113 -5.84 21.15 -41.31
C SER A 113 -4.37 21.23 -40.94
N SER A 114 -3.54 21.51 -41.94
CA SER A 114 -2.11 21.72 -41.83
C SER A 114 -1.80 22.95 -40.97
N GLN A 115 -1.42 22.71 -39.72
CA GLN A 115 -0.69 23.65 -38.87
C GLN A 115 0.52 22.92 -38.28
N HIS A 116 1.68 23.56 -38.35
CA HIS A 116 2.94 23.07 -37.82
C HIS A 116 2.80 22.68 -36.34
N PRO A 117 3.32 21.51 -35.90
CA PRO A 117 3.28 21.15 -34.49
C PRO A 117 4.32 22.01 -33.73
N THR A 118 3.84 23.01 -33.00
CA THR A 118 4.54 23.50 -31.82
C THR A 118 4.69 22.31 -30.86
N LEU A 119 5.93 22.04 -30.40
CA LEU A 119 6.20 21.04 -29.37
C LEU A 119 5.40 21.39 -28.11
N GLN A 120 4.20 20.84 -27.98
CA GLN A 120 3.54 20.68 -26.70
C GLN A 120 4.24 19.50 -26.03
N THR A 121 5.13 19.80 -25.08
CA THR A 121 5.65 18.83 -24.12
C THR A 121 4.45 18.16 -23.47
N ALA A 122 4.17 16.92 -23.88
CA ALA A 122 3.07 16.12 -23.36
C ALA A 122 3.39 15.67 -21.93
N THR A 123 3.19 16.57 -20.97
CA THR A 123 3.11 16.26 -19.54
C THR A 123 1.68 15.94 -19.16
N ASN A 124 1.05 14.98 -19.85
CA ASN A 124 -0.19 14.38 -19.35
C ASN A 124 0.21 13.19 -18.47
N PRO A 125 -0.11 13.24 -17.17
CA PRO A 125 0.23 12.20 -16.22
C PRO A 125 -0.84 11.13 -16.35
N TRP A 126 -0.62 10.22 -17.31
CA TRP A 126 -1.40 9.02 -17.59
C TRP A 126 -1.97 8.34 -16.33
N ILE A 127 -1.25 8.40 -15.20
CA ILE A 127 -1.63 7.87 -13.88
C ILE A 127 -3.01 8.36 -13.42
N LEU A 128 -3.38 9.56 -13.83
CA LEU A 128 -4.60 10.24 -13.44
C LEU A 128 -5.57 10.33 -14.61
N GLU A 129 -5.49 9.49 -15.64
CA GLU A 129 -6.51 9.42 -16.70
C GLU A 129 -7.66 8.49 -16.28
N ASP A 130 -8.91 8.84 -16.65
CA ASP A 130 -10.10 8.06 -16.28
C ASP A 130 -10.01 6.62 -16.81
N GLU A 131 -9.42 6.45 -17.99
CA GLU A 131 -9.22 5.15 -18.65
C GLU A 131 -8.41 4.17 -17.80
N THR A 132 -7.56 4.68 -16.90
CA THR A 132 -6.72 3.84 -16.02
C THR A 132 -7.51 3.15 -14.90
N TRP A 133 -8.74 3.60 -14.67
CA TRP A 133 -9.68 3.07 -13.68
C TRP A 133 -10.85 2.32 -14.33
N VAL A 134 -10.83 2.09 -15.64
CA VAL A 134 -11.86 1.28 -16.27
C VAL A 134 -11.57 -0.20 -16.00
N MET A 135 -12.49 -0.88 -15.31
CA MET A 135 -12.42 -2.33 -15.09
C MET A 135 -12.57 -3.06 -16.42
N GLN A 136 -11.50 -3.74 -16.83
CA GLN A 136 -11.52 -4.59 -18.01
C GLN A 136 -12.05 -5.96 -17.65
N HIS A 137 -12.87 -6.53 -18.53
CA HIS A 137 -13.48 -7.83 -18.35
C HIS A 137 -12.97 -8.80 -19.41
N CYS A 138 -12.92 -10.08 -19.09
CA CYS A 138 -12.54 -11.11 -20.04
C CYS A 138 -13.54 -11.12 -21.21
N LYS A 139 -13.04 -10.86 -22.42
CA LYS A 139 -13.86 -10.84 -23.65
C LYS A 139 -14.01 -12.21 -24.31
N SER A 140 -13.28 -13.21 -23.81
CA SER A 140 -13.27 -14.57 -24.36
C SER A 140 -14.57 -15.30 -24.02
N GLU A 141 -15.08 -16.11 -24.96
CA GLU A 141 -16.12 -17.09 -24.63
C GLU A 141 -15.59 -18.11 -23.61
N PRO A 142 -16.43 -18.62 -22.68
CA PRO A 142 -16.01 -19.57 -21.67
C PRO A 142 -15.49 -20.86 -22.34
N GLY A 143 -14.17 -20.98 -22.41
CA GLY A 143 -13.49 -22.18 -22.87
C GLY A 143 -13.37 -23.18 -21.72
N CYS A 144 -13.78 -24.43 -21.94
CA CYS A 144 -13.42 -25.54 -21.04
C CYS A 144 -11.95 -25.87 -21.21
N VAL A 145 -11.06 -25.10 -20.58
CA VAL A 145 -9.65 -25.44 -20.45
C VAL A 145 -9.41 -25.83 -19.00
N GLU A 146 -8.90 -27.03 -18.79
CA GLU A 146 -8.44 -27.50 -17.48
C GLU A 146 -7.12 -26.79 -17.17
N ILE A 147 -7.22 -25.61 -16.56
CA ILE A 147 -6.07 -24.78 -16.16
C ILE A 147 -5.69 -25.19 -14.73
N ASP A 148 -4.45 -25.63 -14.53
CA ASP A 148 -3.92 -25.81 -13.18
C ASP A 148 -3.78 -24.46 -12.48
N MET A 149 -4.55 -24.30 -11.41
CA MET A 149 -4.67 -23.07 -10.64
C MET A 149 -3.63 -22.95 -9.52
N ASN A 150 -3.02 -24.07 -9.10
CA ASN A 150 -2.08 -24.11 -7.98
C ASN A 150 -0.83 -23.24 -8.16
N PRO A 151 -0.25 -23.09 -9.38
CA PRO A 151 0.90 -22.22 -9.58
C PRO A 151 0.61 -20.77 -9.21
N PHE A 152 -0.61 -20.28 -9.45
CA PHE A 152 -1.00 -18.91 -9.09
C PHE A 152 -1.12 -18.75 -7.57
N VAL A 153 -1.77 -19.70 -6.89
CA VAL A 153 -1.86 -19.72 -5.42
C VAL A 153 -0.46 -19.73 -4.79
N SER A 154 0.44 -20.56 -5.32
CA SER A 154 1.83 -20.65 -4.85
C SER A 154 2.59 -19.35 -5.06
N ALA A 155 2.43 -18.69 -6.22
CA ALA A 155 3.07 -17.41 -6.50
C ALA A 155 2.60 -16.31 -5.52
N VAL A 156 1.31 -16.30 -5.16
CA VAL A 156 0.79 -15.34 -4.17
C VAL A 156 1.29 -15.68 -2.75
N GLU A 157 1.39 -16.95 -2.39
CA GLU A 157 2.02 -17.36 -1.12
C GLU A 157 3.48 -16.89 -1.04
N GLU A 158 4.25 -17.05 -2.12
CA GLU A 158 5.62 -16.54 -2.22
C GLU A 158 5.69 -15.01 -2.08
N MET A 159 4.74 -14.26 -2.64
CA MET A 159 4.65 -12.81 -2.45
C MET A 159 4.35 -12.43 -0.98
N LEU A 160 3.50 -13.18 -0.29
CA LEU A 160 3.22 -12.95 1.13
C LEU A 160 4.44 -13.32 2.00
N GLN A 161 5.18 -14.36 1.63
CA GLN A 161 6.45 -14.70 2.28
C GLN A 161 7.51 -13.62 2.08
N ALA A 162 7.63 -13.08 0.85
CA ALA A 162 8.51 -11.95 0.55
C ALA A 162 8.12 -10.71 1.37
N TRP A 163 6.83 -10.45 1.56
CA TRP A 163 6.38 -9.34 2.41
C TRP A 163 6.86 -9.48 3.85
N VAL A 164 6.76 -10.67 4.45
CA VAL A 164 7.28 -10.91 5.81
C VAL A 164 8.79 -10.77 5.89
N LYS A 165 9.50 -11.23 4.87
CA LYS A 165 10.96 -11.28 4.84
C LYS A 165 11.59 -9.91 4.55
N ASP A 166 11.08 -9.21 3.54
CA ASP A 166 11.70 -8.04 2.93
C ASP A 166 10.91 -6.75 3.24
N GLY A 167 9.71 -6.84 3.84
CA GLY A 167 8.85 -5.71 4.19
C GLY A 167 7.99 -5.19 3.04
N HIS A 168 8.15 -5.73 1.84
CA HIS A 168 7.43 -5.37 0.62
C HIS A 168 7.25 -6.59 -0.28
N ASN A 169 6.40 -6.48 -1.29
CA ASN A 169 6.26 -7.52 -2.33
C ASN A 169 5.76 -6.90 -3.64
N ALA A 170 5.23 -7.74 -4.53
CA ALA A 170 4.75 -7.31 -5.84
C ALA A 170 3.51 -6.39 -5.80
N PHE A 171 2.74 -6.37 -4.70
CA PHE A 171 1.52 -5.56 -4.56
C PHE A 171 1.46 -4.69 -3.28
N ILE A 172 2.44 -4.79 -2.38
CA ILE A 172 2.66 -3.91 -1.22
C ILE A 172 4.01 -3.21 -1.42
N HIS A 173 3.99 -1.92 -1.75
CA HIS A 173 5.20 -1.15 -2.08
C HIS A 173 6.06 -0.87 -0.84
N HIS A 174 7.39 -0.84 -1.00
CA HIS A 174 8.35 -0.66 0.10
C HIS A 174 8.20 0.67 0.86
N ARG A 175 7.75 1.73 0.18
CA ARG A 175 7.49 3.06 0.76
C ARG A 175 6.08 3.26 1.32
N LEU A 176 5.18 2.29 1.16
CA LEU A 176 3.76 2.49 1.47
C LEU A 176 3.50 2.79 2.96
N PHE A 177 4.22 2.09 3.83
CA PHE A 177 4.05 2.18 5.29
C PHE A 177 5.31 2.71 6.00
N ASP A 178 6.09 3.58 5.33
CA ASP A 178 7.30 4.18 5.91
C ASP A 178 7.03 4.93 7.22
N LYS A 179 5.84 5.54 7.35
CA LYS A 179 5.40 6.25 8.56
C LYS A 179 4.85 5.32 9.66
N GLY A 180 4.79 4.02 9.40
CA GLY A 180 4.24 3.02 10.30
C GLY A 180 3.11 2.21 9.67
N MET A 181 3.12 0.90 9.92
CA MET A 181 2.09 -0.02 9.47
C MET A 181 0.87 0.06 10.41
N PRO A 182 -0.39 0.13 9.92
CA PRO A 182 -1.57 0.10 10.78
C PRO A 182 -1.70 -1.19 11.61
N THR A 183 -2.26 -1.10 12.81
CA THR A 183 -2.32 -2.21 13.79
C THR A 183 -2.95 -3.49 13.22
N CYS A 184 -4.05 -3.37 12.46
CA CYS A 184 -4.70 -4.53 11.84
C CYS A 184 -3.76 -5.29 10.88
N LEU A 185 -2.90 -4.56 10.17
CA LEU A 185 -1.96 -5.11 9.24
C LEU A 185 -0.70 -5.63 9.96
N GLN A 186 -0.28 -5.02 11.07
CA GLN A 186 0.75 -5.58 11.96
C GLN A 186 0.33 -6.94 12.54
N ASP A 187 -0.92 -7.06 12.98
CA ASP A 187 -1.49 -8.32 13.47
C ASP A 187 -1.48 -9.38 12.36
N ALA A 188 -1.87 -9.01 11.13
CA ALA A 188 -1.85 -9.93 9.99
C ALA A 188 -0.42 -10.33 9.59
N PHE A 189 0.51 -9.37 9.55
CA PHE A 189 1.94 -9.59 9.28
C PHE A 189 2.54 -10.61 10.25
N THR A 190 2.35 -10.37 11.55
CA THR A 190 2.91 -11.24 12.59
C THR A 190 2.24 -12.62 12.61
N THR A 191 0.94 -12.70 12.32
CA THR A 191 0.21 -13.96 12.18
C THR A 191 0.71 -14.77 10.98
N PHE A 192 0.94 -14.13 9.82
CA PHE A 192 1.48 -14.79 8.64
C PHE A 192 2.96 -15.21 8.81
N ALA A 193 3.75 -14.40 9.51
CA ALA A 193 5.12 -14.75 9.87
C ALA A 193 5.17 -15.99 10.78
N ALA A 194 4.23 -16.10 11.73
CA ALA A 194 4.10 -17.30 12.56
C ALA A 194 3.62 -18.51 11.73
N TYR A 195 2.74 -18.30 10.76
CA TYR A 195 2.19 -19.34 9.88
C TYR A 195 3.26 -20.00 9.01
N THR A 196 4.16 -19.19 8.45
CA THR A 196 5.27 -19.65 7.60
C THR A 196 6.51 -20.08 8.40
N GLY A 197 6.55 -19.75 9.69
CA GLY A 197 7.62 -20.11 10.61
C GLY A 197 7.46 -21.50 11.23
N GLN A 198 8.00 -21.65 12.45
CA GLN A 198 8.01 -22.92 13.18
C GLN A 198 6.86 -23.05 14.19
N ALA A 199 5.91 -22.10 14.22
CA ALA A 199 4.82 -22.14 15.17
C ALA A 199 3.83 -23.29 14.85
N LYS A 200 3.06 -23.73 15.86
CA LYS A 200 2.05 -24.76 15.67
C LYS A 200 0.93 -24.22 14.75
N LYS A 201 0.87 -24.73 13.51
CA LYS A 201 -0.05 -24.28 12.45
C LYS A 201 -1.51 -24.13 12.90
N GLU A 202 -2.02 -25.13 13.61
CA GLU A 202 -3.39 -25.14 14.17
C GLU A 202 -3.67 -23.93 15.07
N THR A 203 -2.73 -23.57 15.95
CA THR A 203 -2.87 -22.43 16.86
C THR A 203 -2.82 -21.11 16.10
N VAL A 204 -1.93 -20.99 15.11
CA VAL A 204 -1.82 -19.78 14.29
C VAL A 204 -3.09 -19.55 13.49
N LEU A 205 -3.70 -20.60 12.95
CA LEU A 205 -4.93 -20.48 12.18
C LEU A 205 -6.15 -20.16 13.06
N GLN A 206 -6.17 -20.62 14.31
CA GLN A 206 -7.18 -20.19 15.28
C GLN A 206 -7.04 -18.70 15.60
N ILE A 207 -5.80 -18.21 15.75
CA ILE A 207 -5.52 -16.78 15.92
C ILE A 207 -5.99 -16.01 14.68
N ALA A 208 -5.67 -16.49 13.47
CA ALA A 208 -6.10 -15.87 12.22
C ALA A 208 -7.63 -15.76 12.11
N GLU A 209 -8.36 -16.81 12.49
CA GLU A 209 -9.83 -16.83 12.54
C GLU A 209 -10.38 -15.82 13.55
N GLU A 210 -9.87 -15.80 14.78
CA GLU A 210 -10.32 -14.85 15.81
C GLU A 210 -10.05 -13.39 15.40
N ARG A 211 -8.86 -13.13 14.85
CA ARG A 211 -8.45 -11.79 14.40
C ARG A 211 -9.25 -11.33 13.18
N SER A 212 -9.61 -12.23 12.26
CA SER A 212 -10.45 -11.86 11.11
C SER A 212 -11.86 -11.46 11.55
N TYR A 213 -12.48 -12.19 12.49
CA TYR A 213 -13.79 -11.84 13.02
C TYR A 213 -13.76 -10.52 13.80
N ALA A 214 -12.73 -10.31 14.62
CA ALA A 214 -12.53 -9.05 15.31
C ALA A 214 -12.39 -7.87 14.33
N LEU A 215 -11.60 -8.02 13.27
CA LEU A 215 -11.39 -7.00 12.24
C LEU A 215 -12.69 -6.63 11.50
N VAL A 216 -13.50 -7.64 11.14
CA VAL A 216 -14.80 -7.40 10.48
C VAL A 216 -15.80 -6.75 11.42
N GLY A 217 -15.74 -7.04 12.72
CA GLY A 217 -16.60 -6.43 13.74
C GLY A 217 -16.18 -5.02 14.21
N GLN A 218 -15.02 -4.52 13.79
CA GLN A 218 -14.54 -3.18 14.16
C GLN A 218 -15.32 -2.08 13.44
N GLU A 219 -15.84 -1.13 14.22
CA GLU A 219 -16.42 0.11 13.70
C GLU A 219 -15.41 0.87 12.85
N GLN A 220 -15.91 1.47 11.77
CA GLN A 220 -15.10 2.30 10.87
C GLN A 220 -15.10 3.73 11.41
N HIS A 221 -13.90 4.29 11.62
CA HIS A 221 -13.77 5.72 11.81
C HIS A 221 -13.78 6.40 10.45
N ASN A 222 -14.61 7.44 10.31
CA ASN A 222 -14.72 8.24 9.08
C ASN A 222 -13.50 9.16 8.94
N VAL A 223 -12.35 8.59 8.60
CA VAL A 223 -11.17 9.34 8.17
C VAL A 223 -11.27 9.49 6.66
N SER A 224 -11.18 10.72 6.15
CA SER A 224 -11.24 11.02 4.72
C SER A 224 -9.84 11.19 4.11
N GLY A 225 -9.77 11.30 2.78
CA GLY A 225 -8.52 11.53 2.06
C GLY A 225 -7.56 10.32 2.05
N ILE A 226 -6.26 10.61 1.92
CA ILE A 226 -5.19 9.60 1.81
C ILE A 226 -5.18 8.66 3.03
N GLU A 227 -5.33 9.21 4.23
CA GLU A 227 -5.28 8.44 5.48
C GLU A 227 -6.45 7.45 5.57
N GLY A 228 -7.65 7.87 5.14
CA GLY A 228 -8.82 7.00 5.04
C GLY A 228 -8.59 5.84 4.06
N ILE A 229 -8.05 6.14 2.88
CA ILE A 229 -7.75 5.12 1.86
C ILE A 229 -6.67 4.15 2.37
N LEU A 230 -5.60 4.65 2.99
CA LEU A 230 -4.54 3.82 3.57
C LEU A 230 -5.06 2.92 4.69
N ALA A 231 -5.91 3.46 5.57
CA ALA A 231 -6.53 2.69 6.66
C ALA A 231 -7.42 1.58 6.11
N HIS A 232 -8.25 1.87 5.10
CA HIS A 232 -9.13 0.88 4.49
C HIS A 232 -8.36 -0.16 3.66
N LEU A 233 -7.34 0.26 2.90
CA LEU A 233 -6.39 -0.64 2.23
C LEU A 233 -5.71 -1.59 3.22
N ALA A 234 -5.27 -1.11 4.38
CA ALA A 234 -4.67 -1.96 5.41
C ALA A 234 -5.66 -2.99 5.97
N ARG A 235 -6.94 -2.63 6.12
CA ARG A 235 -8.02 -3.56 6.50
C ARG A 235 -8.25 -4.63 5.42
N VAL A 236 -8.28 -4.23 4.15
CA VAL A 236 -8.41 -5.14 3.00
C VAL A 236 -7.25 -6.13 2.95
N LEU A 237 -6.01 -5.64 3.04
CA LEU A 237 -4.81 -6.48 3.05
C LEU A 237 -4.81 -7.44 4.24
N ALA A 238 -5.14 -6.96 5.44
CA ALA A 238 -5.20 -7.80 6.63
C ALA A 238 -6.25 -8.92 6.50
N LEU A 239 -7.46 -8.59 6.07
CA LEU A 239 -8.52 -9.57 5.84
C LEU A 239 -8.11 -10.58 4.77
N PHE A 240 -7.56 -10.12 3.65
CA PHE A 240 -7.06 -10.99 2.59
C PHE A 240 -6.03 -12.00 3.09
N VAL A 241 -5.06 -11.59 3.91
CA VAL A 241 -4.05 -12.51 4.48
C VAL A 241 -4.71 -13.59 5.34
N TYR A 242 -5.67 -13.24 6.20
CA TYR A 242 -6.40 -14.21 7.02
C TYR A 242 -7.27 -15.16 6.18
N GLU A 243 -7.91 -14.66 5.12
CA GLU A 243 -8.68 -15.50 4.19
C GLU A 243 -7.76 -16.44 3.42
N PHE A 244 -6.67 -15.93 2.85
CA PHE A 244 -5.70 -16.71 2.08
C PHE A 244 -5.19 -17.91 2.90
N MET A 245 -4.74 -17.65 4.14
CA MET A 245 -4.29 -18.71 5.04
C MET A 245 -5.38 -19.78 5.25
N ARG A 246 -6.63 -19.39 5.54
CA ARG A 246 -7.69 -20.33 5.91
C ARG A 246 -8.30 -21.06 4.72
N LEU A 247 -8.33 -20.45 3.53
CA LEU A 247 -8.83 -21.08 2.30
C LEU A 247 -7.90 -22.20 1.82
N PHE A 248 -6.58 -21.95 1.85
CA PHE A 248 -5.58 -22.81 1.23
C PHE A 248 -4.80 -23.72 2.21
N ASP A 249 -5.00 -23.59 3.52
CA ASP A 249 -4.34 -24.45 4.52
C ASP A 249 -4.73 -25.95 4.43
N GLY A 250 -5.95 -26.24 3.95
CA GLY A 250 -6.48 -27.61 3.81
C GLY A 250 -7.50 -28.02 4.88
N SER A 251 -7.63 -27.24 5.97
CA SER A 251 -8.66 -27.46 6.99
C SER A 251 -10.07 -27.12 6.49
N VAL A 252 -10.95 -28.13 6.43
CA VAL A 252 -12.35 -27.97 5.99
C VAL A 252 -13.12 -26.96 6.85
N ARG A 253 -12.90 -26.98 8.17
CA ARG A 253 -13.58 -26.07 9.12
C ARG A 253 -13.18 -24.62 8.89
N LEU A 254 -11.88 -24.37 8.76
CA LEU A 254 -11.34 -23.02 8.57
C LEU A 254 -11.71 -22.47 7.19
N ARG A 255 -11.67 -23.33 6.17
CA ARG A 255 -12.16 -22.99 4.83
C ARG A 255 -13.62 -22.54 4.85
N ALA A 256 -14.51 -23.29 5.51
CA ALA A 256 -15.91 -22.92 5.63
C ALA A 256 -16.13 -21.60 6.40
N SER A 257 -15.25 -21.27 7.36
CA SER A 257 -15.26 -19.96 8.03
C SER A 257 -14.83 -18.84 7.09
N ALA A 258 -13.76 -19.06 6.32
CA ALA A 258 -13.24 -18.10 5.35
C ALA A 258 -14.22 -17.81 4.21
N GLU A 259 -14.90 -18.85 3.70
CA GLU A 259 -15.96 -18.72 2.68
C GLU A 259 -17.09 -17.77 3.13
N ARG A 260 -17.39 -17.68 4.42
CA ARG A 260 -18.41 -16.76 4.94
C ARG A 260 -17.95 -15.30 4.93
N GLN A 261 -16.64 -15.05 4.94
CA GLN A 261 -16.05 -13.70 4.96
C GLN A 261 -15.57 -13.24 3.58
N LEU A 262 -15.47 -14.15 2.59
CA LEU A 262 -15.18 -13.81 1.19
C LEU A 262 -16.10 -12.70 0.61
N PRO A 263 -17.43 -12.71 0.83
CA PRO A 263 -18.28 -11.61 0.36
C PRO A 263 -17.91 -10.26 0.98
N THR A 264 -17.58 -10.24 2.28
CA THR A 264 -17.10 -9.03 2.97
C THR A 264 -15.80 -8.53 2.36
N LEU A 265 -14.85 -9.43 2.08
CA LEU A 265 -13.59 -9.06 1.44
C LEU A 265 -13.83 -8.42 0.06
N ARG A 266 -14.70 -9.01 -0.78
CA ARG A 266 -15.05 -8.45 -2.09
C ARG A 266 -15.69 -7.06 -1.95
N THR A 267 -16.62 -6.88 -1.03
CA THR A 267 -17.22 -5.56 -0.74
C THR A 267 -16.15 -4.54 -0.35
N TRP A 268 -15.24 -4.89 0.57
CA TRP A 268 -14.18 -3.98 1.00
C TRP A 268 -13.21 -3.62 -0.14
N VAL A 269 -12.92 -4.56 -1.05
CA VAL A 269 -12.12 -4.29 -2.27
C VAL A 269 -12.82 -3.26 -3.16
N ILE A 270 -14.13 -3.40 -3.38
CA ILE A 270 -14.92 -2.44 -4.18
C ILE A 270 -14.93 -1.06 -3.52
N GLU A 271 -15.20 -0.99 -2.21
CA GLU A 271 -15.20 0.26 -1.44
C GLU A 271 -13.82 0.96 -1.46
N MET A 272 -12.74 0.19 -1.30
CA MET A 272 -11.36 0.68 -1.39
C MET A 272 -11.07 1.29 -2.74
N TRP A 273 -11.47 0.58 -3.79
CA TRP A 273 -11.26 1.00 -5.15
C TRP A 273 -12.03 2.29 -5.46
N GLN A 274 -13.29 2.38 -5.03
CA GLN A 274 -14.13 3.57 -5.20
C GLN A 274 -13.55 4.78 -4.45
N ALA A 275 -13.13 4.60 -3.20
CA ALA A 275 -12.53 5.67 -2.41
C ALA A 275 -11.26 6.23 -3.08
N ALA A 276 -10.38 5.35 -3.59
CA ALA A 276 -9.18 5.76 -4.30
C ALA A 276 -9.49 6.48 -5.63
N ASN A 277 -10.50 6.01 -6.37
CA ASN A 277 -10.91 6.63 -7.63
C ASN A 277 -11.52 8.04 -7.40
N THR A 278 -12.35 8.21 -6.37
CA THR A 278 -12.92 9.51 -6.00
C THR A 278 -11.84 10.51 -5.58
N TYR A 279 -10.91 10.09 -4.71
CA TYR A 279 -9.82 10.95 -4.23
C TYR A 279 -8.94 11.48 -5.38
N ARG A 280 -8.70 10.65 -6.40
CA ARG A 280 -7.99 11.06 -7.62
C ARG A 280 -8.71 12.20 -8.36
N GLY A 281 -10.05 12.17 -8.42
CA GLY A 281 -10.84 13.23 -9.05
C GLY A 281 -10.73 14.59 -8.35
N GLU A 282 -10.61 14.59 -7.02
CA GLU A 282 -10.57 15.82 -6.20
C GLU A 282 -9.17 16.45 -6.14
N HIS A 283 -8.11 15.65 -6.03
CA HIS A 283 -6.74 16.14 -5.80
C HIS A 283 -5.79 15.98 -6.97
N GLY A 284 -6.06 15.04 -7.88
CA GLY A 284 -5.19 14.72 -9.01
C GLY A 284 -4.97 15.94 -9.92
N PHE A 285 -6.03 16.67 -10.27
CA PHE A 285 -5.92 17.83 -11.17
C PHE A 285 -5.14 19.01 -10.56
N SER A 286 -5.25 19.23 -9.25
CA SER A 286 -4.59 20.37 -8.59
C SER A 286 -3.06 20.18 -8.49
N LEU A 287 -2.60 18.95 -8.27
CA LEU A 287 -1.16 18.64 -8.13
C LEU A 287 -0.42 18.83 -9.46
N LEU A 288 -1.10 18.54 -10.58
CA LEU A 288 -0.53 18.63 -11.92
C LEU A 288 -0.35 20.05 -12.40
N GLN A 289 -1.26 20.93 -12.01
CA GLN A 289 -1.16 22.35 -12.36
C GLN A 289 0.08 22.98 -11.73
N GLN A 290 0.51 22.50 -10.55
CA GLN A 290 1.71 22.97 -9.84
C GLN A 290 3.01 22.48 -10.50
N ILE A 291 3.07 21.22 -10.97
CA ILE A 291 4.27 20.63 -11.59
C ILE A 291 4.68 21.31 -12.92
N THR A 292 3.74 22.00 -13.59
CA THR A 292 4.02 22.68 -14.88
C THR A 292 4.84 23.97 -14.76
N SER A 293 5.03 24.51 -13.54
CA SER A 293 5.98 25.59 -13.27
C SER A 293 7.25 25.00 -12.64
N GLU A 294 8.41 25.15 -13.30
CA GLU A 294 9.77 24.78 -12.83
C GLU A 294 9.81 23.74 -11.68
N SER A 295 9.82 22.45 -12.01
CA SER A 295 9.61 21.36 -11.05
C SER A 295 10.54 21.41 -9.83
N ASP A 296 9.97 21.62 -8.65
CA ASP A 296 10.64 21.36 -7.38
C ASP A 296 10.63 19.85 -7.08
N TYR A 297 11.65 19.36 -6.37
CA TYR A 297 11.74 17.97 -5.89
C TYR A 297 10.51 17.58 -5.05
N GLY A 298 9.92 18.54 -4.34
CA GLY A 298 8.71 18.37 -3.53
C GLY A 298 7.51 17.83 -4.33
N ASP A 299 7.26 18.38 -5.51
CA ASP A 299 6.09 18.00 -6.31
C ASP A 299 6.22 16.58 -6.89
N CYS A 300 7.44 16.19 -7.28
CA CYS A 300 7.73 14.82 -7.72
C CYS A 300 7.52 13.81 -6.59
N SER A 301 7.87 14.18 -5.35
CA SER A 301 7.69 13.33 -4.17
C SER A 301 6.21 13.08 -3.87
N GLU A 302 5.38 14.11 -3.88
CA GLU A 302 3.94 13.95 -3.62
C GLU A 302 3.24 13.16 -4.72
N LEU A 303 3.55 13.43 -5.99
CA LEU A 303 2.99 12.67 -7.10
C LEU A 303 3.37 11.18 -7.02
N TRP A 304 4.63 10.88 -6.64
CA TRP A 304 5.08 9.51 -6.47
C TRP A 304 4.35 8.80 -5.33
N LYS A 305 4.07 9.47 -4.21
CA LYS A 305 3.27 8.90 -3.11
C LYS A 305 1.84 8.58 -3.54
N VAL A 306 1.19 9.48 -4.27
CA VAL A 306 -0.15 9.25 -4.82
C VAL A 306 -0.13 8.09 -5.81
N TRP A 307 0.88 8.00 -6.67
CA TRP A 307 1.05 6.87 -7.58
C TRP A 307 1.26 5.56 -6.81
N ILE A 308 2.11 5.52 -5.78
CA ILE A 308 2.33 4.34 -4.94
C ILE A 308 1.00 3.85 -4.36
N LEU A 309 0.22 4.75 -3.76
CA LEU A 309 -1.07 4.40 -3.16
C LEU A 309 -2.05 3.84 -4.19
N THR A 310 -2.24 4.57 -5.30
CA THR A 310 -3.19 4.18 -6.35
C THR A 310 -2.78 2.91 -7.08
N GLU A 311 -1.49 2.71 -7.35
CA GLU A 311 -0.96 1.48 -7.93
C GLU A 311 -1.08 0.31 -6.96
N THR A 312 -0.82 0.51 -5.66
CA THR A 312 -1.02 -0.50 -4.62
C THR A 312 -2.49 -0.94 -4.57
N VAL A 313 -3.44 0.00 -4.61
CA VAL A 313 -4.88 -0.30 -4.66
C VAL A 313 -5.22 -1.16 -5.88
N ARG A 314 -4.71 -0.80 -7.07
CA ARG A 314 -4.95 -1.55 -8.31
C ARG A 314 -4.33 -2.94 -8.26
N ARG A 315 -3.05 -3.07 -7.88
CA ARG A 315 -2.38 -4.37 -7.74
C ARG A 315 -3.04 -5.26 -6.69
N THR A 316 -3.48 -4.69 -5.57
CA THR A 316 -4.21 -5.39 -4.51
C THR A 316 -5.56 -5.90 -5.00
N GLN A 317 -6.34 -5.06 -5.69
CA GLN A 317 -7.63 -5.47 -6.29
C GLN A 317 -7.45 -6.66 -7.24
N VAL A 318 -6.50 -6.56 -8.18
CA VAL A 318 -6.25 -7.62 -9.16
C VAL A 318 -5.81 -8.92 -8.46
N ILE A 319 -4.92 -8.87 -7.46
CA ILE A 319 -4.49 -10.06 -6.72
C ILE A 319 -5.63 -10.71 -5.96
N ILE A 320 -6.41 -9.93 -5.20
CA ILE A 320 -7.47 -10.47 -4.35
C ILE A 320 -8.58 -11.07 -5.20
N ASP A 321 -9.03 -10.37 -6.24
CA ASP A 321 -10.09 -10.88 -7.11
C ASP A 321 -9.62 -12.10 -7.89
N THR A 322 -8.37 -12.12 -8.36
CA THR A 322 -7.85 -13.30 -9.05
C THR A 322 -7.77 -14.49 -8.08
N ILE A 323 -7.29 -14.32 -6.85
CA ILE A 323 -7.27 -15.41 -5.86
C ILE A 323 -8.69 -15.90 -5.51
N ALA A 324 -9.65 -14.99 -5.32
CA ALA A 324 -11.03 -15.36 -5.03
C ALA A 324 -11.66 -16.13 -6.19
N ASN A 325 -11.44 -15.67 -7.43
CA ASN A 325 -11.93 -16.34 -8.64
C ASN A 325 -11.22 -17.68 -8.88
N THR A 326 -9.92 -17.78 -8.58
CA THR A 326 -9.17 -19.03 -8.59
C THR A 326 -9.76 -20.04 -7.61
N TYR A 327 -10.03 -19.61 -6.37
CA TYR A 327 -10.64 -20.45 -5.34
C TYR A 327 -12.04 -20.94 -5.76
N GLU A 328 -12.89 -20.04 -6.26
CA GLU A 328 -14.23 -20.39 -6.75
C GLU A 328 -14.16 -21.36 -7.93
N THR A 329 -13.22 -21.16 -8.87
CA THR A 329 -13.02 -22.07 -9.99
C THR A 329 -12.58 -23.45 -9.52
N MET A 330 -11.63 -23.53 -8.58
CA MET A 330 -11.16 -24.81 -8.02
C MET A 330 -12.25 -25.57 -7.26
N THR A 331 -13.23 -24.88 -6.67
CA THR A 331 -14.27 -25.50 -5.82
C THR A 331 -15.60 -25.73 -6.52
N ARG A 332 -15.99 -24.84 -7.44
CA ARG A 332 -17.27 -24.86 -8.16
C ARG A 332 -17.13 -25.20 -9.64
N GLY A 333 -15.91 -25.20 -10.18
CA GLY A 333 -15.62 -25.42 -11.60
C GLY A 333 -15.74 -24.17 -12.47
N TRP A 334 -16.16 -23.02 -11.91
CA TRP A 334 -16.28 -21.75 -12.61
C TRP A 334 -16.27 -20.57 -11.63
N ALA A 335 -16.01 -19.36 -12.13
CA ALA A 335 -16.12 -18.11 -11.40
C ALA A 335 -16.62 -16.99 -12.33
N GLU A 336 -17.28 -15.97 -11.77
CA GLU A 336 -17.65 -14.77 -12.52
C GLU A 336 -16.42 -13.88 -12.73
N CYS A 337 -16.32 -13.26 -13.90
CA CYS A 337 -15.29 -12.27 -14.15
C CYS A 337 -15.66 -10.96 -13.45
N THR A 338 -15.02 -10.69 -12.32
CA THR A 338 -15.18 -9.43 -11.55
C THR A 338 -14.48 -8.22 -12.18
N GLY A 339 -13.75 -8.45 -13.27
CA GLY A 339 -12.95 -7.44 -13.94
C GLY A 339 -11.61 -7.16 -13.23
N ALA A 340 -10.71 -6.50 -13.95
CA ALA A 340 -9.41 -6.10 -13.45
C ALA A 340 -9.08 -4.67 -13.88
N ALA A 341 -8.61 -3.86 -12.94
CA ALA A 341 -7.99 -2.58 -13.27
C ALA A 341 -6.67 -2.81 -14.00
N MET A 342 -6.29 -1.85 -14.85
CA MET A 342 -4.97 -1.87 -15.46
C MET A 342 -3.89 -1.56 -14.41
N ILE A 343 -2.74 -2.19 -14.51
CA ILE A 343 -1.60 -1.98 -13.60
C ILE A 343 -0.41 -1.39 -14.35
N THR A 344 0.50 -0.74 -13.61
CA THR A 344 1.73 -0.21 -14.19
C THR A 344 2.60 -1.38 -14.64
N GLY A 345 2.90 -1.43 -15.93
CA GLY A 345 3.51 -2.61 -16.55
C GLY A 345 5.00 -2.54 -16.77
N ARG A 346 5.61 -1.35 -16.74
CA ARG A 346 7.04 -1.19 -17.00
C ARG A 346 7.89 -1.64 -15.81
N THR A 347 8.93 -2.41 -16.11
CA THR A 347 9.95 -2.81 -15.15
C THR A 347 10.62 -1.60 -14.48
N GLY A 348 10.93 -1.73 -13.18
CA GLY A 348 11.64 -0.72 -12.41
C GLY A 348 10.82 0.49 -11.95
N LEU A 349 9.57 0.66 -12.41
CA LEU A 349 8.67 1.69 -11.86
C LEU A 349 8.23 1.34 -10.44
N TRP A 350 7.81 0.10 -10.20
CA TRP A 350 7.44 -0.41 -8.87
C TRP A 350 8.64 -0.47 -7.92
N ASP A 351 9.82 -0.80 -8.42
CA ASP A 351 11.03 -0.92 -7.59
C ASP A 351 11.83 0.38 -7.48
N ALA A 352 11.25 1.50 -7.94
CA ALA A 352 11.91 2.80 -7.88
C ALA A 352 12.28 3.14 -6.43
N GLN A 353 13.51 3.61 -6.22
CA GLN A 353 14.05 3.90 -4.89
C GLN A 353 13.89 5.37 -4.49
N SER A 354 13.49 6.23 -5.44
CA SER A 354 13.27 7.64 -5.21
C SER A 354 12.25 8.21 -6.20
N ALA A 355 11.63 9.32 -5.81
CA ALA A 355 10.68 10.05 -6.64
C ALA A 355 11.31 10.50 -7.96
N VAL A 356 12.58 10.92 -7.95
CA VAL A 356 13.31 11.34 -9.16
C VAL A 356 13.52 10.17 -10.11
N LYS A 357 13.94 9.00 -9.60
CA LYS A 357 14.13 7.80 -10.44
C LYS A 357 12.80 7.36 -11.06
N TRP A 358 11.73 7.39 -10.27
CA TRP A 358 10.38 7.10 -10.76
C TRP A 358 9.96 8.09 -11.85
N TYR A 359 10.15 9.39 -11.62
CA TYR A 359 9.79 10.46 -12.56
C TYR A 359 10.59 10.38 -13.87
N ASP A 360 11.89 10.06 -13.80
CA ASP A 360 12.72 9.87 -14.99
C ASP A 360 12.21 8.69 -15.85
N LEU A 361 11.79 7.58 -15.21
CA LEU A 361 11.25 6.40 -15.90
C LEU A 361 9.88 6.66 -16.54
N THR A 362 9.07 7.56 -15.97
CA THR A 362 7.75 7.94 -16.50
C THR A 362 7.82 9.00 -17.59
N CYS A 363 8.67 10.01 -17.44
CA CYS A 363 8.63 11.22 -18.27
C CYS A 363 9.78 11.33 -19.27
N ARG A 364 10.95 10.75 -18.98
CA ARG A 364 12.15 10.87 -19.84
C ARG A 364 12.43 9.64 -20.68
N SER A 365 11.87 8.49 -20.32
CA SER A 365 11.94 7.29 -21.14
C SER A 365 10.81 7.30 -22.18
N ALA A 366 11.14 7.47 -23.47
CA ALA A 366 10.20 7.38 -24.60
C ALA A 366 9.59 5.98 -24.82
N GLN A 367 9.79 5.08 -23.87
CA GLN A 367 9.33 3.72 -23.94
C GLN A 367 7.87 3.69 -23.47
N VAL A 368 7.07 2.80 -24.05
CA VAL A 368 5.68 2.43 -23.70
C VAL A 368 5.70 0.88 -23.64
N PRO A 369 4.87 0.18 -22.84
CA PRO A 369 3.68 0.61 -22.10
C PRO A 369 3.93 0.94 -20.63
N LEU A 370 3.34 2.05 -20.19
CA LEU A 370 3.28 2.41 -18.77
C LEU A 370 2.15 1.67 -18.06
N LEU A 371 1.05 1.41 -18.75
CA LEU A 371 -0.15 0.79 -18.20
C LEU A 371 -0.54 -0.45 -19.03
N VAL A 372 -0.83 -1.57 -18.37
CA VAL A 372 -1.14 -2.85 -19.02
C VAL A 372 -2.29 -3.58 -18.35
N SER A 373 -2.99 -4.40 -19.15
CA SER A 373 -4.07 -5.26 -18.68
C SER A 373 -3.48 -6.53 -18.10
N SER A 374 -3.98 -6.98 -16.94
CA SER A 374 -3.68 -8.34 -16.46
C SER A 374 -4.41 -9.41 -17.28
N LEU A 375 -5.52 -9.06 -17.93
CA LEU A 375 -6.38 -9.98 -18.68
C LEU A 375 -6.02 -10.08 -20.16
N GLU A 376 -5.49 -9.01 -20.77
CA GLU A 376 -5.19 -8.94 -22.20
C GLU A 376 -3.69 -8.74 -22.47
N ALA A 377 -3.00 -9.84 -22.82
CA ALA A 377 -1.55 -9.82 -23.10
C ALA A 377 -1.20 -9.78 -24.60
N GLY A 378 -2.15 -10.16 -25.47
CA GLY A 378 -1.86 -10.66 -26.82
C GLY A 378 -1.10 -9.69 -27.75
N SER A 379 -1.47 -8.41 -27.77
CA SER A 379 -0.83 -7.39 -28.59
C SER A 379 0.51 -6.91 -28.03
N LEU A 380 0.71 -7.03 -26.72
CA LEU A 380 1.90 -6.54 -26.03
C LEU A 380 3.06 -7.54 -26.13
N ILE A 381 2.79 -8.84 -26.01
CA ILE A 381 3.78 -9.91 -26.15
C ILE A 381 4.46 -9.89 -27.53
N SER A 382 3.71 -9.58 -28.60
CA SER A 382 4.27 -9.54 -29.96
C SER A 382 5.05 -8.26 -30.27
N GLY A 383 4.69 -7.14 -29.62
CA GLY A 383 5.28 -5.82 -29.88
C GLY A 383 6.47 -5.45 -29.00
N HIS A 384 6.65 -6.10 -27.85
CA HIS A 384 7.61 -5.68 -26.83
C HIS A 384 8.41 -6.85 -26.26
N ARG A 385 9.56 -6.52 -25.65
CA ARG A 385 10.43 -7.51 -25.02
C ARG A 385 9.98 -7.84 -23.61
N ALA A 386 10.21 -9.08 -23.18
CA ALA A 386 9.86 -9.53 -21.83
C ALA A 386 10.57 -8.75 -20.72
N GLU A 387 11.80 -8.29 -20.94
CA GLU A 387 12.56 -7.54 -19.92
C GLU A 387 11.98 -6.17 -19.63
N GLU A 388 11.16 -5.62 -20.53
CA GLU A 388 10.53 -4.31 -20.35
C GLU A 388 9.38 -4.35 -19.34
N PHE A 389 8.89 -5.54 -18.99
CA PHE A 389 7.73 -5.72 -18.14
C PHE A 389 8.09 -6.03 -16.69
N ASP A 390 7.23 -5.59 -15.79
CA ASP A 390 7.18 -5.94 -14.38
C ASP A 390 6.89 -7.45 -14.20
N ASP A 391 7.49 -8.07 -13.19
CA ASP A 391 7.35 -9.52 -12.94
C ASP A 391 5.92 -9.90 -12.52
N LEU A 392 5.18 -9.00 -11.86
CA LEU A 392 3.76 -9.19 -11.54
C LEU A 392 2.92 -9.36 -12.82
N VAL A 393 3.20 -8.55 -13.84
CA VAL A 393 2.50 -8.63 -15.13
C VAL A 393 2.79 -9.95 -15.82
N LYS A 394 4.07 -10.35 -15.87
CA LYS A 394 4.47 -11.64 -16.46
C LYS A 394 3.79 -12.80 -15.75
N MET A 395 3.64 -12.72 -14.42
CA MET A 395 2.95 -13.72 -13.62
C MET A 395 1.47 -13.82 -14.02
N PHE A 396 0.74 -12.70 -14.11
CA PHE A 396 -0.66 -12.72 -14.58
C PHE A 396 -0.80 -13.24 -16.01
N TRP A 397 0.09 -12.83 -16.91
CA TRP A 397 0.05 -13.30 -18.30
C TRP A 397 0.43 -14.78 -18.43
N ARG A 398 1.26 -15.31 -17.54
CA ARG A 398 1.53 -16.76 -17.46
C ARG A 398 0.24 -17.54 -17.22
N PHE A 399 -0.66 -16.97 -16.44
CA PHE A 399 -1.96 -17.55 -16.15
C PHE A 399 -2.96 -17.39 -17.30
N THR A 400 -3.07 -16.21 -17.91
CA THR A 400 -4.07 -15.95 -18.96
C THR A 400 -3.67 -16.46 -20.35
N VAL A 401 -2.37 -16.50 -20.65
CA VAL A 401 -1.83 -16.92 -21.96
C VAL A 401 -1.31 -18.35 -21.95
N GLY A 402 -0.90 -18.85 -20.78
CA GLY A 402 -0.31 -20.16 -20.58
C GLY A 402 1.22 -20.12 -20.39
N PRO A 403 1.76 -21.05 -19.58
CA PRO A 403 3.15 -21.00 -19.12
C PRO A 403 4.18 -21.13 -20.25
N ASP A 404 3.95 -22.05 -21.20
CA ASP A 404 4.91 -22.32 -22.27
C ASP A 404 5.07 -21.14 -23.22
N LYS A 405 3.96 -20.45 -23.52
CA LYS A 405 3.98 -19.28 -24.42
C LYS A 405 4.67 -18.09 -23.77
N ILE A 406 4.47 -17.87 -22.47
CA ILE A 406 5.19 -16.83 -21.73
C ILE A 406 6.67 -17.19 -21.58
N GLN A 407 7.00 -18.44 -21.30
CA GLN A 407 8.40 -18.86 -21.22
C GLN A 407 9.12 -18.68 -22.56
N CYS A 408 8.49 -19.07 -23.67
CA CYS A 408 9.02 -18.86 -25.00
C CYS A 408 9.27 -17.37 -25.31
N TRP A 409 8.36 -16.49 -24.89
CA TRP A 409 8.53 -15.04 -25.04
C TRP A 409 9.71 -14.49 -24.20
N ILE A 410 9.88 -14.98 -22.97
CA ILE A 410 11.03 -14.65 -22.11
C ILE A 410 12.35 -15.11 -22.74
N ASP A 411 12.43 -16.37 -23.16
CA ASP A 411 13.64 -16.97 -23.73
C ASP A 411 14.02 -16.32 -25.08
N SER A 412 13.02 -15.92 -25.86
CA SER A 412 13.24 -15.21 -27.14
C SER A 412 13.74 -13.79 -26.94
N SER A 413 13.36 -13.14 -25.85
CA SER A 413 13.76 -11.77 -25.53
C SER A 413 15.22 -11.71 -25.03
N THR A 414 15.64 -12.72 -24.26
CA THR A 414 17.01 -12.83 -23.75
C THR A 414 18.03 -13.16 -24.85
N ASN A 415 17.70 -14.08 -25.76
CA ASN A 415 18.60 -14.47 -26.85
C ASN A 415 18.93 -13.33 -27.85
N LYS A 416 18.02 -12.36 -28.02
CA LYS A 416 18.28 -11.17 -28.86
C LYS A 416 19.33 -10.23 -28.28
N ASN A 417 19.55 -10.23 -26.96
CA ASN A 417 20.64 -9.45 -26.34
C ASN A 417 22.03 -10.07 -26.58
N SER A 418 22.11 -11.39 -26.68
CA SER A 418 23.36 -12.12 -26.87
C SER A 418 23.96 -11.96 -28.27
N GLY A 419 23.12 -11.66 -29.27
CA GLY A 419 23.53 -11.47 -30.67
C GLY A 419 24.09 -10.09 -31.02
N ASN A 420 23.91 -9.08 -30.16
CA ASN A 420 24.34 -7.70 -30.43
C ASN A 420 25.71 -7.34 -29.83
N ASN A 421 26.41 -8.27 -29.17
CA ASN A 421 27.76 -8.08 -28.62
C ASN A 421 28.87 -8.75 -29.47
N LEU A 422 28.57 -9.10 -30.71
CA LEU A 422 29.54 -9.63 -31.67
C LEU A 422 29.57 -8.77 -32.93
N PHE A 423 29.99 -7.50 -32.83
CA PHE A 423 30.60 -6.76 -33.94
C PHE A 423 31.54 -5.67 -33.43
#